data_AF-A0A4Q1SI39-F1
#
_entry.id   AF-A0A4Q1SI39-F1
#
_cell.length_a   1.000
_cell.length_b   1.000
_cell.length_c   1.000
_cell.angle_alpha   90.00
_cell.angle_beta   90.00
_cell.angle_gamma   90.00
#
_symmetry.space_group_name_H-M   'P 1'
#
loop_
_entity.id
_entity.type
_entity.pdbx_description
1 polymer ?
#
loop_
_entity_poly.entity_id
_entity_poly.type
_entity_poly.pdbx_seq_one_letter_code
_entity_poly.pdbx_strand_id
1 'polypeptide(L)'
;MRFSSVLLAGGAMLSLCTVSFAQTATDPAASTVQNTQTTTAAPATFGTQSGTPANTNTGSMPGLHLQDLPSDPHTLTPEEKAAQEAELQRIRIQQIAVAMNKWGPEDSTTGNALTLKEVNRAKVGDATQITYQLQATGFTPDMKLNLLRWPLNSAIGTVMDGVVINAAGIAVCDEAVTSSCTKVVKPQAPVEVTVSVAKGEAVRLALTTGDKKHIAAASLVPFPIRSEDRGCSLEIIRGAKDDELVLVRGDGFKDVANFNGGSESFGEKHPITGKPTADGHIAVAITPWVQGHDAGDTVIYAQTSTCSPTVSFHWGKDTYKVE
;
A
#
# COMPACT_ATOMS: atom_id res chain seq x y z
N MET A 1 -25.51 -36.94 35.54
CA MET A 1 -24.67 -37.17 34.35
C MET A 1 -23.24 -36.80 34.74
N ARG A 2 -22.31 -37.77 34.71
CA ARG A 2 -20.93 -37.61 35.16
C ARG A 2 -20.06 -37.25 33.95
N PHE A 3 -19.31 -36.15 34.02
CA PHE A 3 -18.30 -35.82 33.03
C PHE A 3 -16.92 -36.16 33.59
N SER A 4 -16.25 -37.10 32.94
CA SER A 4 -14.88 -37.52 33.23
C SER A 4 -13.90 -36.56 32.54
N SER A 5 -12.99 -36.00 33.33
CA SER A 5 -11.82 -35.25 32.87
C SER A 5 -10.77 -36.21 32.30
N VAL A 6 -10.22 -35.88 31.13
CA VAL A 6 -9.01 -36.52 30.59
C VAL A 6 -7.96 -35.43 30.38
N LEU A 7 -6.87 -35.53 31.13
CA LEU A 7 -5.62 -34.80 30.94
C LEU A 7 -4.79 -35.53 29.88
N LEU A 8 -4.42 -34.83 28.81
CA LEU A 8 -3.41 -35.29 27.85
C LEU A 8 -2.28 -34.25 27.82
N ALA A 9 -1.14 -34.65 28.38
CA ALA A 9 0.15 -34.00 28.19
C ALA A 9 0.79 -34.55 26.91
N GLY A 10 1.28 -33.68 26.03
CA GLY A 10 1.95 -34.07 24.79
C GLY A 10 2.81 -32.95 24.22
N GLY A 11 4.11 -33.22 24.10
CA GLY A 11 5.22 -32.30 23.84
C GLY A 11 5.08 -31.34 22.65
N ALA A 12 5.61 -30.13 22.86
CA ALA A 12 5.86 -29.15 21.81
C ALA A 12 7.19 -29.47 21.10
N MET A 13 7.14 -29.78 19.80
CA MET A 13 8.27 -29.61 18.89
C MET A 13 8.13 -28.24 18.22
N LEU A 14 9.10 -27.36 18.48
CA LEU A 14 9.24 -26.08 17.78
C LEU A 14 9.77 -26.33 16.37
N SER A 15 8.85 -26.43 15.40
CA SER A 15 9.17 -26.37 13.96
C SER A 15 9.12 -24.90 13.52
N LEU A 16 10.29 -24.31 13.30
CA LEU A 16 10.45 -22.99 12.65
C LEU A 16 10.07 -23.11 11.17
N CYS A 17 8.79 -22.89 10.86
CA CYS A 17 8.35 -22.66 9.49
C CYS A 17 8.61 -21.21 9.11
N THR A 18 9.67 -20.95 8.36
CA THR A 18 9.85 -19.71 7.61
C THR A 18 8.78 -19.65 6.52
N VAL A 19 7.71 -18.89 6.74
CA VAL A 19 6.65 -18.70 5.74
C VAL A 19 7.16 -17.71 4.69
N SER A 20 7.65 -18.23 3.57
CA SER A 20 7.96 -17.41 2.39
C SER A 20 6.65 -16.92 1.76
N PHE A 21 6.36 -15.63 1.87
CA PHE A 21 5.24 -14.99 1.17
C PHE A 21 5.56 -14.87 -0.33
N ALA A 22 5.34 -15.94 -1.08
CA ALA A 22 5.30 -15.89 -2.54
C ALA A 22 3.95 -15.29 -2.99
N GLN A 23 3.86 -13.97 -3.11
CA GLN A 23 2.78 -13.37 -3.92
C GLN A 23 3.22 -13.46 -5.37
N THR A 24 2.50 -14.23 -6.19
CA THR A 24 2.56 -14.15 -7.65
C THR A 24 2.01 -12.79 -8.07
N ALA A 25 2.89 -11.82 -8.29
CA ALA A 25 2.54 -10.61 -9.01
C ALA A 25 2.36 -10.99 -10.48
N THR A 26 1.16 -10.78 -11.02
CA THR A 26 0.97 -10.72 -12.47
C THR A 26 1.68 -9.49 -12.98
N ASP A 27 2.69 -9.69 -13.83
CA ASP A 27 3.45 -8.62 -14.51
C ASP A 27 2.50 -7.62 -15.18
N PRO A 28 2.57 -6.32 -14.85
CA PRO A 28 1.96 -5.30 -15.68
C PRO A 28 2.79 -5.15 -16.96
N ALA A 29 2.11 -5.25 -18.10
CA ALA A 29 2.68 -5.06 -19.43
C ALA A 29 3.62 -3.86 -19.48
N ALA A 30 4.86 -4.11 -19.94
CA ALA A 30 5.89 -3.11 -20.13
C ALA A 30 5.38 -1.96 -21.01
N SER A 31 5.22 -0.79 -20.40
CA SER A 31 5.03 0.46 -21.13
C SER A 31 6.41 1.08 -21.33
N THR A 32 6.89 1.04 -22.58
CA THR A 32 8.10 1.73 -23.03
C THR A 32 7.97 3.23 -22.78
N VAL A 33 8.66 3.72 -21.75
CA VAL A 33 8.87 5.16 -21.53
C VAL A 33 10.11 5.57 -22.31
N GLN A 34 9.91 6.29 -23.41
CA GLN A 34 10.99 7.02 -24.09
C GLN A 34 11.47 8.15 -23.17
N ASN A 35 12.73 8.06 -22.77
CA ASN A 35 13.39 9.04 -21.94
C ASN A 35 13.95 10.15 -22.84
N THR A 36 13.30 11.31 -22.88
CA THR A 36 13.80 12.48 -23.60
C THR A 36 14.86 13.16 -22.74
N GLN A 37 16.13 12.90 -23.03
CA GLN A 37 17.26 13.61 -22.42
C GLN A 37 17.31 15.06 -22.91
N THR A 38 17.06 15.99 -21.98
CA THR A 38 17.28 17.42 -22.17
C THR A 38 18.78 17.71 -22.02
N THR A 39 19.48 17.93 -23.14
CA THR A 39 20.88 18.38 -23.15
C THR A 39 20.98 19.85 -22.75
N THR A 40 21.57 20.13 -21.59
CA THR A 40 21.97 21.48 -21.18
C THR A 40 23.35 21.77 -21.78
N ALA A 41 23.43 22.78 -22.67
CA ALA A 41 24.66 23.20 -23.31
C ALA A 41 25.50 24.09 -22.38
N ALA A 42 26.78 23.75 -22.21
CA ALA A 42 27.81 24.62 -21.65
C ALA A 42 28.77 25.06 -22.77
N PRO A 43 29.22 26.32 -22.85
CA PRO A 43 30.19 26.75 -23.84
C PRO A 43 31.62 26.47 -23.36
N ALA A 44 32.30 25.52 -23.99
CA ALA A 44 33.74 25.32 -23.84
C ALA A 44 34.48 25.96 -25.03
N THR A 45 35.34 26.92 -24.71
CA THR A 45 36.24 27.62 -25.64
C THR A 45 37.39 26.67 -26.01
N PHE A 46 37.43 26.20 -27.26
CA PHE A 46 38.54 25.40 -27.79
C PHE A 46 39.64 26.30 -28.34
N GLY A 47 40.80 26.26 -27.70
CA GLY A 47 42.06 26.77 -28.26
C GLY A 47 42.64 25.77 -29.25
N THR A 48 42.94 26.27 -30.46
CA THR A 48 43.63 25.58 -31.54
C THR A 48 45.11 25.42 -31.21
N GLN A 49 45.60 24.18 -31.09
CA GLN A 49 47.02 23.88 -31.29
C GLN A 49 47.17 22.73 -32.29
N SER A 50 47.52 23.12 -33.51
CA SER A 50 48.02 22.25 -34.57
C SER A 50 49.44 21.80 -34.23
N GLY A 51 49.65 20.49 -34.14
CA GLY A 51 50.97 19.89 -33.99
C GLY A 51 50.95 18.44 -34.42
N THR A 52 51.44 18.19 -35.63
CA THR A 52 51.87 16.88 -36.16
C THR A 52 53.30 17.15 -36.66
N PRO A 53 54.29 16.23 -36.61
CA PRO A 53 54.06 14.81 -36.92
C PRO A 53 54.99 13.76 -36.27
N ALA A 54 54.65 12.52 -36.64
CA ALA A 54 55.54 11.37 -36.85
C ALA A 54 56.08 10.63 -35.61
N ASN A 55 55.45 9.49 -35.32
CA ASN A 55 56.23 8.29 -34.98
C ASN A 55 55.55 7.03 -35.53
N THR A 56 56.12 6.50 -36.61
CA THR A 56 55.86 5.18 -37.15
C THR A 56 56.42 4.13 -36.19
N ASN A 57 55.55 3.55 -35.37
CA ASN A 57 55.87 2.31 -34.66
C ASN A 57 54.80 1.28 -35.01
N THR A 58 55.09 0.49 -36.04
CA THR A 58 54.38 -0.75 -36.38
C THR A 58 54.73 -1.81 -35.35
N GLY A 59 54.21 -1.65 -34.14
CA GLY A 59 54.20 -2.68 -33.11
C GLY A 59 53.01 -3.59 -33.33
N SER A 60 53.26 -4.85 -33.67
CA SER A 60 52.28 -5.93 -33.71
C SER A 60 51.46 -5.95 -32.42
N MET A 61 50.21 -5.48 -32.46
CA MET A 61 49.31 -5.64 -31.33
C MET A 61 49.06 -7.15 -31.15
N PRO A 62 49.33 -7.72 -29.96
CA PRO A 62 48.94 -9.08 -29.66
C PRO A 62 47.45 -9.22 -29.92
N GLY A 63 47.05 -10.26 -30.65
CA GLY A 63 45.63 -10.55 -30.89
C GLY A 63 44.95 -10.68 -29.53
N LEU A 64 43.87 -9.91 -29.33
CA LEU A 64 43.05 -9.99 -28.12
C LEU A 64 42.41 -11.40 -28.13
N HIS A 65 42.97 -12.33 -27.37
CA HIS A 65 42.43 -13.69 -27.27
C HIS A 65 41.22 -13.64 -26.35
N LEU A 66 40.08 -14.19 -26.80
CA LEU A 66 38.85 -14.27 -26.01
C LEU A 66 39.03 -15.04 -24.68
N GLN A 67 40.13 -15.80 -24.55
CA GLN A 67 40.54 -16.50 -23.34
C GLN A 67 41.21 -15.58 -22.29
N ASP A 68 41.61 -14.37 -22.65
CA ASP A 68 42.21 -13.38 -21.75
C ASP A 68 41.15 -12.43 -21.14
N LEU A 69 39.87 -12.66 -21.45
CA LEU A 69 38.79 -11.97 -20.75
C LEU A 69 38.69 -12.57 -19.33
N PRO A 70 38.80 -11.74 -18.27
CA PRO A 70 38.61 -12.20 -16.90
C PRO A 70 37.24 -12.88 -16.81
N SER A 71 37.19 -14.02 -16.12
CA SER A 71 35.97 -14.82 -15.96
C SER A 71 34.80 -13.94 -15.50
N ASP A 72 33.83 -13.73 -16.40
CA ASP A 72 32.46 -13.30 -16.13
C ASP A 72 31.74 -14.33 -15.23
N PRO A 73 30.62 -14.00 -14.55
CA PRO A 73 30.20 -12.76 -13.91
C PRO A 73 30.36 -12.88 -12.38
N HIS A 74 30.49 -11.76 -11.66
CA HIS A 74 30.60 -11.78 -10.20
C HIS A 74 29.40 -12.50 -9.56
N THR A 75 29.64 -13.68 -8.97
CA THR A 75 28.66 -14.34 -8.12
C THR A 75 28.55 -13.52 -6.85
N LEU A 76 27.39 -12.89 -6.62
CA LEU A 76 27.14 -12.05 -5.45
C LEU A 76 27.47 -12.80 -4.16
N THR A 77 28.16 -12.11 -3.23
CA THR A 77 28.38 -12.64 -1.88
C THR A 77 27.04 -12.82 -1.15
N PRO A 78 26.98 -13.65 -0.09
CA PRO A 78 25.79 -13.74 0.74
C PRO A 78 25.34 -12.38 1.30
N GLU A 79 26.27 -11.48 1.66
CA GLU A 79 25.91 -10.14 2.14
C GLU A 79 25.29 -9.28 1.03
N GLU A 80 25.85 -9.33 -0.18
CA GLU A 80 25.31 -8.59 -1.33
C GLU A 80 23.90 -9.08 -1.71
N LYS A 81 23.66 -10.40 -1.66
CA LYS A 81 22.34 -10.99 -1.88
C LYS A 81 21.33 -10.53 -0.83
N ALA A 82 21.70 -10.57 0.45
CA ALA A 82 20.84 -10.11 1.54
C ALA A 82 20.52 -8.61 1.42
N ALA A 83 21.50 -7.78 1.05
CA ALA A 83 21.30 -6.35 0.79
C ALA A 83 20.36 -6.11 -0.40
N GLN A 84 20.52 -6.87 -1.49
CA GLN A 84 19.63 -6.80 -2.65
C GLN A 84 18.19 -7.20 -2.30
N GLU A 85 18.01 -8.27 -1.53
CA GLU A 85 16.69 -8.72 -1.06
C GLU A 85 16.03 -7.67 -0.15
N ALA A 86 16.79 -7.08 0.78
CA ALA A 86 16.30 -6.00 1.64
C ALA A 86 15.87 -4.76 0.83
N GLU A 87 16.63 -4.39 -0.20
CA GLU A 87 16.27 -3.27 -1.07
C GLU A 87 15.00 -3.56 -1.90
N LEU A 88 14.87 -4.77 -2.45
CA LEU A 88 13.65 -5.19 -3.15
C LEU A 88 12.43 -5.18 -2.23
N GLN A 89 12.60 -5.65 -0.98
CA GLN A 89 11.55 -5.57 0.03
C GLN A 89 11.16 -4.13 0.32
N ARG A 90 12.12 -3.22 0.46
CA ARG A 90 11.88 -1.78 0.68
C ARG A 90 11.10 -1.15 -0.48
N ILE A 91 11.50 -1.43 -1.72
CA ILE A 91 10.80 -0.96 -2.93
C ILE A 91 9.35 -1.47 -2.94
N ARG A 92 9.14 -2.75 -2.64
CA ARG A 92 7.80 -3.35 -2.59
C ARG A 92 6.92 -2.72 -1.52
N ILE A 93 7.46 -2.51 -0.32
CA ILE A 93 6.75 -1.82 0.77
C ILE A 93 6.35 -0.42 0.32
N GLN A 94 7.27 0.33 -0.30
CA GLN A 94 6.99 1.66 -0.80
C GLN A 94 5.90 1.66 -1.89
N GLN A 95 5.92 0.70 -2.81
CA GLN A 95 4.88 0.55 -3.84
C GLN A 95 3.50 0.27 -3.22
N ILE A 96 3.43 -0.65 -2.25
CA ILE A 96 2.19 -0.94 -1.52
C ILE A 96 1.69 0.29 -0.79
N ALA A 97 2.57 1.02 -0.11
CA ALA A 97 2.23 2.25 0.61
C ALA A 97 1.66 3.33 -0.32
N VAL A 98 2.29 3.53 -1.48
CA VAL A 98 1.80 4.47 -2.50
C VAL A 98 0.43 4.05 -3.01
N ALA A 99 0.23 2.75 -3.31
CA ALA A 99 -1.06 2.23 -3.74
C ALA A 99 -2.14 2.40 -2.65
N MET A 100 -1.81 2.13 -1.38
CA MET A 100 -2.72 2.32 -0.25
C MET A 100 -3.11 3.80 -0.07
N ASN A 101 -2.16 4.72 -0.22
CA ASN A 101 -2.41 6.15 -0.07
C ASN A 101 -3.28 6.70 -1.20
N LYS A 102 -3.08 6.21 -2.43
CA LYS A 102 -3.85 6.63 -3.61
C LYS A 102 -5.23 5.99 -3.69
N TRP A 103 -5.44 4.84 -3.05
CA TRP A 103 -6.73 4.14 -3.10
C TRP A 103 -7.86 5.02 -2.55
N GLY A 104 -8.81 5.39 -3.41
CA GLY A 104 -9.91 6.29 -3.07
C GLY A 104 -10.19 7.27 -4.22
N PRO A 105 -10.55 8.53 -3.90
CA PRO A 105 -10.81 9.54 -4.93
C PRO A 105 -9.64 9.76 -5.91
N GLU A 106 -8.39 9.64 -5.46
CA GLU A 106 -7.20 9.80 -6.32
C GLU A 106 -7.05 8.69 -7.37
N ASP A 107 -7.57 7.49 -7.10
CA ASP A 107 -7.56 6.33 -8.02
C ASP A 107 -8.83 6.24 -8.87
N SER A 108 -9.77 7.19 -8.70
CA SER A 108 -11.02 7.23 -9.45
C SER A 108 -10.85 7.94 -10.80
N THR A 109 -11.56 7.48 -11.82
CA THR A 109 -11.65 8.19 -13.10
C THR A 109 -12.29 9.57 -12.86
N THR A 110 -11.78 10.62 -13.49
CA THR A 110 -12.34 11.97 -13.35
C THR A 110 -13.86 11.99 -13.60
N GLY A 111 -14.61 12.55 -12.66
CA GLY A 111 -16.08 12.62 -12.70
C GLY A 111 -16.78 11.43 -12.04
N ASN A 112 -16.06 10.35 -11.76
CA ASN A 112 -16.56 9.21 -11.02
C ASN A 112 -16.24 9.35 -9.53
N ALA A 113 -17.19 8.97 -8.68
CA ALA A 113 -16.98 8.94 -7.24
C ALA A 113 -17.73 7.76 -6.61
N LEU A 114 -17.17 7.22 -5.53
CA LEU A 114 -17.78 6.19 -4.70
C LEU A 114 -17.79 6.68 -3.25
N THR A 115 -18.94 6.56 -2.62
CA THR A 115 -19.16 6.88 -1.21
C THR A 115 -19.72 5.63 -0.51
N LEU A 116 -19.19 5.34 0.67
CA LEU A 116 -19.65 4.25 1.51
C LEU A 116 -20.56 4.83 2.60
N LYS A 117 -21.86 4.60 2.49
CA LYS A 117 -22.84 5.06 3.49
C LYS A 117 -23.09 3.95 4.50
N GLU A 118 -22.70 4.17 5.75
CA GLU A 118 -23.05 3.25 6.83
C GLU A 118 -24.57 3.18 7.01
N VAL A 119 -25.14 1.98 6.98
CA VAL A 119 -26.58 1.74 7.15
C VAL A 119 -26.88 0.88 8.38
N ASN A 120 -25.90 0.14 8.87
CA ASN A 120 -26.03 -0.65 10.10
C ASN A 120 -24.68 -0.81 10.79
N ARG A 121 -24.71 -0.86 12.11
CA ARG A 121 -23.58 -1.22 12.96
C ARG A 121 -24.09 -2.03 14.14
N ALA A 122 -23.59 -3.24 14.30
CA ALA A 122 -24.02 -4.14 15.35
C ALA A 122 -22.84 -4.91 15.93
N LYS A 123 -22.91 -5.24 17.22
CA LYS A 123 -21.95 -6.14 17.86
C LYS A 123 -22.41 -7.59 17.69
N VAL A 124 -21.58 -8.44 17.10
CA VAL A 124 -21.81 -9.86 16.82
C VAL A 124 -20.66 -10.66 17.44
N GLY A 125 -20.90 -11.20 18.63
CA GLY A 125 -19.84 -11.79 19.45
C GLY A 125 -18.86 -10.72 19.94
N ASP A 126 -17.56 -10.96 19.73
CA ASP A 126 -16.51 -10.02 20.10
C ASP A 126 -16.19 -8.98 18.99
N ALA A 127 -16.83 -9.11 17.82
CA ALA A 127 -16.63 -8.22 16.69
C ALA A 127 -17.83 -7.29 16.47
N THR A 128 -17.56 -6.09 15.99
CA THR A 128 -18.44 -5.10 15.42
C THR A 128 -18.54 -5.35 13.92
N GLN A 129 -19.77 -5.62 13.50
CA GLN A 129 -20.15 -5.76 12.12
C GLN A 129 -20.75 -4.45 11.61
N ILE A 130 -20.20 -3.92 10.52
CA ILE A 130 -20.64 -2.67 9.90
C ILE A 130 -21.11 -2.97 8.49
N THR A 131 -22.29 -2.49 8.13
CA THR A 131 -22.84 -2.63 6.78
C THR A 131 -22.82 -1.27 6.08
N TYR A 132 -22.20 -1.25 4.91
CA TYR A 132 -22.14 -0.08 4.04
C TYR A 132 -22.98 -0.29 2.79
N GLN A 133 -23.86 0.66 2.49
CA GLN A 133 -24.47 0.83 1.19
C GLN A 133 -23.53 1.62 0.28
N LEU A 134 -23.40 1.18 -0.98
CA LEU A 134 -22.55 1.84 -1.97
C LEU A 134 -23.34 2.89 -2.75
N GLN A 135 -22.83 4.13 -2.75
CA GLN A 135 -23.38 5.24 -3.52
C GLN A 135 -22.34 5.74 -4.50
N ALA A 136 -22.70 5.93 -5.76
CA ALA A 136 -21.77 6.30 -6.80
C ALA A 136 -22.35 7.30 -7.81
N THR A 137 -21.47 8.10 -8.39
CA THR A 137 -21.77 9.07 -9.44
C THR A 137 -20.77 8.93 -10.60
N GLY A 138 -21.11 9.50 -11.76
CA GLY A 138 -20.25 9.49 -12.96
C GLY A 138 -20.44 8.27 -13.88
N PHE A 139 -21.18 7.25 -13.43
CA PHE A 139 -21.52 6.08 -14.24
C PHE A 139 -22.81 6.29 -15.04
N THR A 140 -22.89 5.69 -16.23
CA THR A 140 -24.15 5.64 -16.98
C THR A 140 -25.04 4.49 -16.44
N PRO A 141 -26.39 4.62 -16.48
CA PRO A 141 -27.29 3.64 -15.86
C PRO A 141 -27.11 2.19 -16.33
N ASP A 142 -26.76 2.00 -17.61
CA ASP A 142 -26.60 0.67 -18.21
C ASP A 142 -25.19 0.08 -18.06
N MET A 143 -24.26 0.84 -17.47
CA MET A 143 -22.88 0.42 -17.31
C MET A 143 -22.79 -0.76 -16.35
N LYS A 144 -22.27 -1.90 -16.85
CA LYS A 144 -22.05 -3.09 -16.02
C LYS A 144 -20.75 -2.92 -15.25
N LEU A 145 -20.86 -3.00 -13.93
CA LEU A 145 -19.78 -2.78 -12.99
C LEU A 145 -19.45 -4.06 -12.23
N ASN A 146 -18.19 -4.14 -11.84
CA ASN A 146 -17.62 -5.11 -10.92
C ASN A 146 -17.31 -4.39 -9.61
N LEU A 147 -17.74 -4.98 -8.49
CA LEU A 147 -17.30 -4.57 -7.16
C LEU A 147 -15.96 -5.25 -6.86
N LEU A 148 -14.94 -4.43 -6.69
CA LEU A 148 -13.64 -4.85 -6.21
C LEU A 148 -13.52 -4.60 -4.71
N ARG A 149 -12.78 -5.47 -4.04
CA ARG A 149 -12.34 -5.27 -2.65
C ARG A 149 -10.83 -5.42 -2.58
N TRP A 150 -10.19 -4.60 -1.75
CA TRP A 150 -8.80 -4.77 -1.35
C TRP A 150 -8.69 -5.10 0.14
N PRO A 151 -8.76 -6.39 0.53
CA PRO A 151 -8.59 -6.80 1.92
C PRO A 151 -7.14 -6.64 2.39
N LEU A 152 -6.96 -6.51 3.71
CA LEU A 152 -5.64 -6.52 4.32
C LEU A 152 -4.88 -7.83 3.96
N ASN A 153 -3.58 -7.72 3.67
CA ASN A 153 -2.70 -8.83 3.28
C ASN A 153 -3.16 -9.66 2.06
N SER A 154 -4.06 -9.13 1.23
CA SER A 154 -4.59 -9.82 0.07
C SER A 154 -4.45 -8.98 -1.20
N ALA A 155 -4.45 -9.64 -2.36
CA ALA A 155 -4.56 -8.95 -3.63
C ALA A 155 -5.95 -8.32 -3.80
N ILE A 156 -6.05 -7.27 -4.61
CA ILE A 156 -7.32 -6.72 -5.06
C ILE A 156 -8.06 -7.80 -5.85
N GLY A 157 -9.33 -8.03 -5.52
CA GLY A 157 -10.14 -9.05 -6.18
C GLY A 157 -11.56 -8.57 -6.45
N THR A 158 -12.15 -9.06 -7.54
CA THR A 158 -13.58 -8.93 -7.80
C THR A 158 -14.36 -9.81 -6.81
N VAL A 159 -15.25 -9.19 -6.04
CA VAL A 159 -16.12 -9.91 -5.10
C VAL A 159 -17.55 -10.03 -5.63
N MET A 160 -17.93 -9.20 -6.60
CA MET A 160 -19.25 -9.24 -7.22
C MET A 160 -19.21 -8.64 -8.64
N ASP A 161 -19.89 -9.25 -9.60
CA ASP A 161 -20.11 -8.72 -10.95
C ASP A 161 -21.60 -8.41 -11.20
N GLY A 162 -21.90 -7.68 -12.28
CA GLY A 162 -23.28 -7.35 -12.66
C GLY A 162 -23.96 -6.31 -11.76
N VAL A 163 -23.16 -5.38 -11.23
CA VAL A 163 -23.64 -4.21 -10.49
C VAL A 163 -23.97 -3.08 -11.49
N VAL A 164 -25.04 -2.33 -11.23
CA VAL A 164 -25.40 -1.11 -11.97
C VAL A 164 -25.72 0.01 -10.98
N ILE A 165 -25.72 1.27 -11.44
CA ILE A 165 -26.11 2.43 -10.62
C ILE A 165 -27.52 2.85 -10.99
N ASN A 166 -28.44 2.82 -10.03
CA ASN A 166 -29.82 3.25 -10.26
C ASN A 166 -29.95 4.79 -10.31
N ALA A 167 -31.14 5.29 -10.60
CA ALA A 167 -31.41 6.72 -10.70
C ALA A 167 -31.15 7.53 -9.41
N ALA A 168 -31.08 6.86 -8.25
CA ALA A 168 -30.75 7.48 -6.97
C ALA A 168 -29.24 7.49 -6.69
N GLY A 169 -28.40 7.02 -7.62
CA GLY A 169 -26.96 6.88 -7.40
C GLY A 169 -26.58 5.71 -6.50
N ILE A 170 -27.47 4.74 -6.29
CA ILE A 170 -27.22 3.57 -5.44
C ILE A 170 -26.81 2.39 -6.31
N ALA A 171 -25.76 1.68 -5.90
CA ALA A 171 -25.37 0.44 -6.54
C ALA A 171 -26.43 -0.65 -6.28
N VAL A 172 -26.92 -1.30 -7.32
CA VAL A 172 -27.93 -2.37 -7.27
C VAL A 172 -27.53 -3.53 -8.20
N CYS A 173 -28.15 -4.70 -8.01
CA CYS A 173 -28.00 -5.79 -8.99
C CYS A 173 -28.84 -5.55 -10.24
N ASP A 174 -28.21 -5.77 -11.38
CA ASP A 174 -28.87 -5.77 -12.68
C ASP A 174 -29.90 -6.90 -12.82
N GLU A 175 -31.10 -6.57 -13.30
CA GLU A 175 -32.17 -7.54 -13.54
C GLU A 175 -31.91 -8.45 -14.75
N ALA A 176 -31.18 -7.93 -15.75
CA ALA A 176 -31.05 -8.58 -17.04
C ALA A 176 -29.99 -9.70 -17.08
N VAL A 177 -29.17 -9.83 -16.04
CA VAL A 177 -27.97 -10.67 -16.08
C VAL A 177 -27.97 -11.69 -14.94
N THR A 178 -27.71 -12.95 -15.30
CA THR A 178 -27.37 -14.02 -14.37
C THR A 178 -25.94 -13.83 -13.84
N SER A 179 -25.76 -12.82 -12.99
CA SER A 179 -24.49 -12.41 -12.40
C SER A 179 -24.28 -13.03 -11.01
N SER A 180 -23.11 -12.84 -10.41
CA SER A 180 -22.86 -13.17 -9.01
C SER A 180 -23.69 -12.26 -8.07
N CYS A 181 -24.02 -11.04 -8.49
CA CYS A 181 -24.87 -10.13 -7.71
C CYS A 181 -26.26 -10.73 -7.49
N THR A 182 -26.94 -11.17 -8.56
CA THR A 182 -28.32 -11.68 -8.48
C THR A 182 -28.43 -13.03 -7.75
N LYS A 183 -27.32 -13.73 -7.52
CA LYS A 183 -27.26 -14.94 -6.68
C LYS A 183 -27.33 -14.65 -5.18
N VAL A 184 -26.93 -13.45 -4.76
CA VAL A 184 -26.78 -13.08 -3.34
C VAL A 184 -27.77 -11.99 -2.94
N VAL A 185 -28.08 -11.08 -3.86
CA VAL A 185 -28.92 -9.91 -3.63
C VAL A 185 -30.05 -9.91 -4.66
N LYS A 186 -31.26 -9.56 -4.22
CA LYS A 186 -32.42 -9.47 -5.13
C LYS A 186 -32.18 -8.39 -6.19
N PRO A 187 -32.66 -8.56 -7.43
CA PRO A 187 -32.57 -7.51 -8.42
C PRO A 187 -33.14 -6.17 -7.91
N GLN A 188 -32.50 -5.06 -8.28
CA GLN A 188 -32.79 -3.69 -7.81
C GLN A 188 -32.65 -3.43 -6.31
N ALA A 189 -32.33 -4.44 -5.49
CA ALA A 189 -32.01 -4.20 -4.09
C ALA A 189 -30.61 -3.56 -3.99
N PRO A 190 -30.39 -2.66 -2.99
CA PRO A 190 -29.08 -2.06 -2.76
C PRO A 190 -28.00 -3.13 -2.55
N VAL A 191 -26.86 -2.93 -3.19
CA VAL A 191 -25.64 -3.69 -2.88
C VAL A 191 -25.08 -3.15 -1.58
N GLU A 192 -25.09 -4.02 -0.57
CA GLU A 192 -24.56 -3.75 0.75
C GLU A 192 -23.33 -4.62 1.01
N VAL A 193 -22.30 -4.01 1.61
CA VAL A 193 -21.07 -4.70 1.99
C VAL A 193 -20.98 -4.70 3.50
N THR A 194 -21.00 -5.89 4.07
CA THR A 194 -20.83 -6.09 5.50
C THR A 194 -19.40 -6.49 5.83
N VAL A 195 -18.78 -5.77 6.75
CA VAL A 195 -17.38 -5.94 7.16
C VAL A 195 -17.25 -5.96 8.67
N SER A 196 -16.20 -6.63 9.13
CA SER A 196 -15.67 -6.50 10.49
C SER A 196 -14.17 -6.34 10.33
N VAL A 197 -13.62 -5.27 10.92
CA VAL A 197 -12.23 -4.84 10.68
C VAL A 197 -11.55 -4.47 11.99
N ALA A 198 -10.23 -4.56 12.03
CA ALA A 198 -9.45 -4.15 13.19
C ALA A 198 -9.29 -2.63 13.28
N LYS A 199 -8.80 -2.14 14.44
CA LYS A 199 -8.40 -0.74 14.60
C LYS A 199 -7.31 -0.37 13.58
N GLY A 200 -7.48 0.78 12.94
CA GLY A 200 -6.62 1.29 11.88
C GLY A 200 -6.79 0.58 10.52
N GLU A 201 -7.60 -0.47 10.41
CA GLU A 201 -7.83 -1.17 9.14
C GLU A 201 -8.81 -0.38 8.26
N ALA A 202 -8.38 -0.08 7.03
CA ALA A 202 -9.23 0.61 6.07
C ALA A 202 -10.12 -0.37 5.29
N VAL A 203 -11.39 0.00 5.13
CA VAL A 203 -12.33 -0.61 4.18
C VAL A 203 -12.08 -0.01 2.81
N ARG A 204 -11.53 -0.81 1.90
CA ARG A 204 -11.16 -0.41 0.53
C ARG A 204 -12.04 -1.12 -0.49
N LEU A 205 -12.88 -0.35 -1.17
CA LEU A 205 -13.82 -0.83 -2.19
C LEU A 205 -13.68 -0.02 -3.47
N ALA A 206 -14.00 -0.61 -4.61
CA ALA A 206 -14.11 0.11 -5.86
C ALA A 206 -15.20 -0.49 -6.77
N LEU A 207 -15.81 0.35 -7.59
CA LEU A 207 -16.65 -0.07 -8.71
C LEU A 207 -15.89 0.17 -10.01
N THR A 208 -15.83 -0.84 -10.88
CA THR A 208 -15.10 -0.74 -12.14
C THR A 208 -15.81 -1.40 -13.31
N THR A 209 -15.63 -0.88 -14.53
CA THR A 209 -16.01 -1.59 -15.75
C THR A 209 -15.09 -2.77 -16.02
N GLY A 210 -15.54 -3.74 -16.84
CA GLY A 210 -14.71 -4.88 -17.25
C GLY A 210 -13.41 -4.48 -17.96
N ASP A 211 -13.39 -3.33 -18.64
CA ASP A 211 -12.21 -2.77 -19.32
C ASP A 211 -11.38 -1.81 -18.45
N LYS A 212 -11.78 -1.61 -17.19
CA LYS A 212 -11.13 -0.75 -16.19
C LYS A 212 -10.97 0.73 -16.56
N LYS A 213 -11.71 1.22 -17.57
CA LYS A 213 -11.65 2.65 -17.96
C LYS A 213 -12.44 3.56 -17.03
N HIS A 214 -13.47 3.01 -16.40
CA HIS A 214 -14.28 3.72 -15.42
C HIS A 214 -14.07 3.06 -14.07
N ILE A 215 -13.48 3.81 -13.13
CA ILE A 215 -13.21 3.37 -11.77
C ILE A 215 -13.78 4.43 -10.81
N ALA A 216 -14.44 3.99 -9.76
CA ALA A 216 -14.72 4.80 -8.58
C ALA A 216 -14.29 4.02 -7.34
N ALA A 217 -13.30 4.52 -6.62
CA ALA A 217 -12.75 3.88 -5.44
C ALA A 217 -13.03 4.69 -4.18
N ALA A 218 -13.19 3.98 -3.06
CA ALA A 218 -13.39 4.56 -1.75
C ALA A 218 -12.52 3.84 -0.71
N SER A 219 -12.05 4.61 0.26
CA SER A 219 -11.29 4.15 1.42
C SER A 219 -11.80 4.88 2.65
N LEU A 220 -12.10 4.17 3.72
CA LEU A 220 -12.36 4.75 5.04
C LEU A 220 -11.85 3.83 6.14
N VAL A 221 -11.52 4.38 7.30
CA VAL A 221 -11.07 3.63 8.48
C VAL A 221 -12.18 3.69 9.53
N PRO A 222 -12.95 2.61 9.76
CA PRO A 222 -14.10 2.68 10.67
C PRO A 222 -13.71 2.90 12.15
N PHE A 223 -12.50 2.46 12.52
CA PHE A 223 -11.96 2.54 13.88
C PHE A 223 -10.56 3.17 13.81
N PRO A 224 -10.46 4.51 13.68
CA PRO A 224 -9.18 5.16 13.44
C PRO A 224 -8.26 5.11 14.66
N ILE A 225 -6.95 5.00 14.40
CA ILE A 225 -5.89 5.25 15.39
C ILE A 225 -5.38 6.66 15.10
N ARG A 226 -5.96 7.68 15.75
CA ARG A 226 -5.70 9.09 15.43
C ARG A 226 -5.34 9.92 16.64
N SER A 227 -4.54 10.95 16.42
CA SER A 227 -4.27 12.04 17.37
C SER A 227 -4.34 13.38 16.66
N GLU A 228 -4.78 14.41 17.37
CA GLU A 228 -4.91 15.77 16.86
C GLU A 228 -4.27 16.76 17.85
N ASP A 229 -3.54 17.74 17.34
CA ASP A 229 -3.02 18.87 18.12
C ASP A 229 -3.07 20.15 17.27
N ARG A 230 -3.74 21.19 17.77
CA ARG A 230 -3.75 22.54 17.19
C ARG A 230 -3.95 22.59 15.66
N GLY A 231 -4.86 21.77 15.14
CA GLY A 231 -5.23 21.72 13.73
C GLY A 231 -4.40 20.77 12.87
N CYS A 232 -3.36 20.15 13.42
CA CYS A 232 -2.66 19.03 12.79
C CYS A 232 -3.22 17.70 13.29
N SER A 233 -3.17 16.67 12.45
CA SER A 233 -3.54 15.32 12.86
C SER A 233 -2.57 14.28 12.34
N LEU A 234 -2.42 13.18 13.08
CA LEU A 234 -1.76 11.95 12.64
C LEU A 234 -2.75 10.80 12.76
N GLU A 235 -2.83 9.97 11.73
CA GLU A 235 -3.62 8.74 11.67
C GLU A 235 -2.72 7.56 11.27
N ILE A 236 -2.87 6.44 11.95
CA ILE A 236 -2.22 5.18 11.59
C ILE A 236 -3.21 4.32 10.84
N ILE A 237 -2.89 4.02 9.59
CA ILE A 237 -3.62 3.07 8.75
C ILE A 237 -2.83 1.77 8.65
N ARG A 238 -3.45 0.68 9.09
CA ARG A 238 -2.89 -0.67 9.01
C ARG A 238 -2.71 -1.08 7.55
N GLY A 239 -1.47 -1.39 7.18
CA GLY A 239 -1.07 -1.87 5.86
C GLY A 239 -0.84 -3.37 5.78
N ALA A 240 -0.44 -3.97 6.90
CA ALA A 240 -0.40 -5.43 7.06
C ALA A 240 -1.04 -5.88 8.37
N LYS A 241 -1.40 -7.18 8.46
CA LYS A 241 -1.74 -7.79 9.75
C LYS A 241 -0.60 -7.58 10.75
N ASP A 242 -0.96 -7.58 12.03
CA ASP A 242 0.01 -7.46 13.12
C ASP A 242 0.83 -6.15 13.10
N ASP A 243 0.37 -5.17 12.29
CA ASP A 243 1.00 -3.86 12.10
C ASP A 243 2.46 -3.94 11.62
N GLU A 244 2.84 -5.02 10.93
CA GLU A 244 4.17 -5.19 10.31
C GLU A 244 4.48 -4.07 9.30
N LEU A 245 3.43 -3.51 8.71
CA LEU A 245 3.44 -2.34 7.85
C LEU A 245 2.28 -1.44 8.24
N VAL A 246 2.56 -0.17 8.50
CA VAL A 246 1.52 0.86 8.66
C VAL A 246 1.82 2.06 7.78
N LEU A 247 0.76 2.71 7.31
CA LEU A 247 0.80 3.99 6.64
C LEU A 247 0.44 5.07 7.65
N VAL A 248 1.40 5.93 7.96
CA VAL A 248 1.19 7.16 8.74
C VAL A 248 0.65 8.22 7.80
N ARG A 249 -0.58 8.66 8.03
CA ARG A 249 -1.16 9.82 7.36
C ARG A 249 -1.16 11.01 8.29
N GLY A 250 -0.86 12.19 7.74
CA GLY A 250 -0.91 13.43 8.47
C GLY A 250 -1.61 14.51 7.68
N ASP A 251 -2.34 15.37 8.39
CA ASP A 251 -3.07 16.51 7.83
C ASP A 251 -2.78 17.78 8.64
N GLY A 252 -2.94 18.94 8.01
CA GLY A 252 -2.77 20.24 8.67
C GLY A 252 -1.33 20.75 8.73
N PHE A 253 -0.38 20.06 8.11
CA PHE A 253 1.05 20.43 8.07
C PHE A 253 1.35 21.47 6.97
N LYS A 254 0.58 22.55 6.93
CA LYS A 254 0.77 23.65 5.97
C LYS A 254 2.02 24.46 6.33
N ASP A 255 2.66 25.03 5.32
CA ASP A 255 3.85 25.89 5.45
C ASP A 255 5.09 25.20 6.04
N VAL A 256 5.08 23.87 6.13
CA VAL A 256 6.22 23.05 6.58
C VAL A 256 7.03 22.61 5.37
N ALA A 257 8.25 23.15 5.23
CA ALA A 257 9.13 22.79 4.10
C ALA A 257 9.55 21.31 4.15
N ASN A 258 9.81 20.79 5.34
CA ASN A 258 10.14 19.39 5.61
C ASN A 258 9.44 18.93 6.88
N PHE A 259 8.67 17.84 6.79
CA PHE A 259 8.08 17.21 7.95
C PHE A 259 9.19 16.66 8.86
N ASN A 260 9.20 17.11 10.12
CA ASN A 260 10.10 16.62 11.14
C ASN A 260 9.29 15.82 12.16
N GLY A 261 9.26 14.51 11.94
CA GLY A 261 8.63 13.56 12.84
C GLY A 261 9.54 12.38 13.08
N GLY A 262 9.05 11.44 13.87
CA GLY A 262 9.77 10.22 14.14
C GLY A 262 8.84 9.09 14.57
N SER A 263 9.40 7.90 14.54
CA SER A 263 8.88 6.73 15.22
C SER A 263 9.82 6.33 16.35
N GLU A 264 9.26 5.89 17.46
CA GLU A 264 10.00 5.34 18.59
C GLU A 264 9.41 3.99 19.00
N SER A 265 10.26 2.96 19.03
CA SER A 265 9.93 1.61 19.52
C SER A 265 11.09 1.12 20.39
N PHE A 266 10.83 0.68 21.62
CA PHE A 266 11.89 0.20 22.53
C PHE A 266 13.08 1.18 22.72
N GLY A 267 12.84 2.49 22.60
CA GLY A 267 13.87 3.53 22.66
C GLY A 267 14.69 3.71 21.38
N GLU A 268 14.52 2.84 20.37
CA GLU A 268 15.05 3.05 19.03
C GLU A 268 14.22 4.12 18.32
N LYS A 269 14.89 5.15 17.80
CA LYS A 269 14.26 6.30 17.15
C LYS A 269 14.60 6.30 15.67
N HIS A 270 13.58 6.33 14.83
CA HIS A 270 13.75 6.50 13.40
C HIS A 270 13.12 7.81 12.94
N PRO A 271 13.89 8.71 12.31
CA PRO A 271 13.31 9.93 11.75
C PRO A 271 12.36 9.58 10.61
N ILE A 272 11.18 10.19 10.61
CA ILE A 272 10.24 10.15 9.50
C ILE A 272 10.42 11.46 8.76
N THR A 273 10.91 11.37 7.53
CA THR A 273 11.08 12.53 6.66
C THR A 273 10.13 12.44 5.48
N GLY A 274 9.62 13.59 5.06
CA GLY A 274 8.70 13.69 3.94
C GLY A 274 8.38 15.15 3.67
N LYS A 275 7.96 15.45 2.46
CA LYS A 275 7.46 16.77 2.10
C LYS A 275 5.95 16.73 2.10
N PRO A 276 5.26 17.48 2.97
CA PRO A 276 3.82 17.63 2.88
C PRO A 276 3.41 18.18 1.50
N THR A 277 2.21 17.82 1.03
CA THR A 277 1.61 18.43 -0.15
C THR A 277 1.30 19.91 0.11
N ALA A 278 0.92 20.65 -0.95
CA ALA A 278 0.50 22.05 -0.81
C ALA A 278 -0.66 22.24 0.18
N ASP A 279 -1.52 21.24 0.32
CA ASP A 279 -2.65 21.25 1.25
C ASP A 279 -2.27 20.84 2.69
N GLY A 280 -1.01 20.48 2.92
CA GLY A 280 -0.49 20.05 4.22
C GLY A 280 -0.72 18.58 4.53
N HIS A 281 -0.92 17.74 3.50
CA HIS A 281 -1.07 16.29 3.66
C HIS A 281 0.29 15.58 3.59
N ILE A 282 0.50 14.57 4.41
CA ILE A 282 1.67 13.69 4.34
C ILE A 282 1.23 12.23 4.47
N ALA A 283 1.93 11.34 3.76
CA ALA A 283 1.75 9.90 3.87
C ALA A 283 3.11 9.20 3.81
N VAL A 284 3.44 8.42 4.84
CA VAL A 284 4.70 7.67 4.92
C VAL A 284 4.43 6.26 5.43
N ALA A 285 5.01 5.26 4.77
CA ALA A 285 4.99 3.89 5.29
C ALA A 285 6.15 3.66 6.26
N ILE A 286 5.86 2.93 7.32
CA ILE A 286 6.84 2.51 8.31
C ILE A 286 6.66 1.03 8.63
N THR A 287 7.75 0.39 9.00
CA THR A 287 7.76 -0.97 9.57
C THR A 287 8.29 -0.84 11.01
N PRO A 288 7.49 -1.09 12.04
CA PRO A 288 7.84 -0.77 13.43
C PRO A 288 8.83 -1.75 14.09
N TRP A 289 9.31 -2.73 13.33
CA TRP A 289 10.14 -3.83 13.82
C TRP A 289 11.45 -3.35 14.45
N VAL A 290 11.77 -3.92 15.62
CA VAL A 290 13.01 -3.70 16.35
C VAL A 290 13.73 -5.03 16.52
N GLN A 291 15.03 -5.04 16.30
CA GLN A 291 15.84 -6.25 16.43
C GLN A 291 15.72 -6.87 17.83
N GLY A 292 15.37 -8.16 17.89
CA GLY A 292 15.24 -8.90 19.15
C GLY A 292 13.84 -8.85 19.78
N HIS A 293 12.88 -8.16 19.15
CA HIS A 293 11.50 -8.04 19.61
C HIS A 293 10.51 -8.56 18.55
N ASP A 294 9.49 -9.31 18.97
CA ASP A 294 8.43 -9.83 18.09
C ASP A 294 7.06 -9.16 18.30
N ALA A 295 6.96 -8.27 19.30
CA ALA A 295 5.85 -7.37 19.54
C ALA A 295 6.31 -6.15 20.33
N GLY A 296 5.54 -5.06 20.28
CA GLY A 296 5.86 -3.84 21.01
C GLY A 296 4.86 -2.71 20.77
N ASP A 297 5.13 -1.58 21.39
CA ASP A 297 4.42 -0.34 21.12
C ASP A 297 5.31 0.58 20.30
N THR A 298 4.72 1.23 19.30
CA THR A 298 5.36 2.29 18.53
C THR A 298 4.64 3.60 18.79
N VAL A 299 5.42 4.64 19.04
CA VAL A 299 4.95 6.02 19.13
C VAL A 299 5.36 6.77 17.88
N ILE A 300 4.39 7.36 17.19
CA ILE A 300 4.60 8.28 16.07
C ILE A 300 4.32 9.68 16.54
N TYR A 301 5.26 10.59 16.28
CA TYR A 301 5.13 11.99 16.64
C TYR A 301 5.53 12.88 15.47
N ALA A 302 4.89 14.04 15.39
CA ALA A 302 5.30 15.13 14.54
C ALA A 302 5.57 16.35 15.40
N GLN A 303 6.54 17.17 15.02
CA GLN A 303 6.80 18.44 15.70
C GLN A 303 6.98 19.57 14.69
N THR A 304 6.12 20.56 14.76
CA THR A 304 6.23 21.82 14.02
C THR A 304 6.28 23.00 15.00
N SER A 305 6.42 24.21 14.48
CA SER A 305 6.27 25.43 15.29
C SER A 305 4.84 25.63 15.79
N THR A 306 3.84 25.01 15.17
CA THR A 306 2.41 25.25 15.41
C THR A 306 1.69 24.09 16.10
N CYS A 307 2.18 22.85 15.96
CA CYS A 307 1.52 21.64 16.46
C CYS A 307 2.51 20.52 16.78
N SER A 308 2.07 19.58 17.60
CA SER A 308 2.84 18.40 18.02
C SER A 308 1.96 17.16 18.27
N PRO A 309 1.21 16.65 17.28
CA PRO A 309 0.39 15.46 17.46
C PRO A 309 1.28 14.23 17.71
N THR A 310 0.80 13.35 18.58
CA THR A 310 1.48 12.08 18.93
C THR A 310 0.45 10.96 19.01
N VAL A 311 0.71 9.84 18.33
CA VAL A 311 -0.18 8.68 18.26
C VAL A 311 0.61 7.41 18.51
N SER A 312 0.03 6.44 19.20
CA SER A 312 0.65 5.15 19.46
C SER A 312 -0.18 3.99 18.93
N PHE A 313 0.50 2.91 18.57
CA PHE A 313 -0.12 1.65 18.18
C PHE A 313 0.74 0.47 18.65
N HIS A 314 0.07 -0.67 18.88
CA HIS A 314 0.70 -1.92 19.27
C HIS A 314 0.95 -2.77 18.02
N TRP A 315 2.13 -3.36 17.87
CA TRP A 315 2.52 -4.22 16.74
C TRP A 315 3.05 -5.58 17.20
N GLY A 316 3.05 -6.55 16.30
CA GLY A 316 3.49 -7.92 16.54
C GLY A 316 2.36 -8.93 16.68
N LYS A 317 2.69 -10.11 17.22
CA LYS A 317 1.72 -11.21 17.32
C LYS A 317 0.49 -10.79 18.13
N ASP A 318 -0.67 -11.24 17.66
CA ASP A 318 -1.97 -11.04 18.29
C ASP A 318 -2.44 -9.57 18.38
N THR A 319 -1.82 -8.63 17.67
CA THR A 319 -2.34 -7.24 17.61
C THR A 319 -3.50 -7.11 16.64
N TYR A 320 -3.61 -8.01 15.65
CA TYR A 320 -4.77 -8.06 14.77
C TYR A 320 -6.00 -8.61 15.51
N LYS A 321 -6.82 -7.69 16.04
CA LYS A 321 -8.12 -8.00 16.66
C LYS A 321 -9.20 -7.19 15.97
N VAL A 322 -10.20 -7.90 15.47
CA VAL A 322 -11.40 -7.29 14.92
C VAL A 322 -12.14 -6.59 16.06
N GLU A 323 -12.45 -5.30 15.88
CA GLU A 323 -13.30 -4.50 16.78
C GLU A 323 -14.75 -4.90 16.64
#